data_AF-A0A7W9F8S0-F1
#
_entry.id   AF-A0A7W9F8S0-F1
#
_cell.length_a   1.000
_cell.length_b   1.000
_cell.length_c   1.000
_cell.angle_alpha   90.00
_cell.angle_beta   90.00
_cell.angle_gamma   90.00
#
_symmetry.space_group_name_H-M   'P 1'
#
loop_
_entity.id
_entity.type
_entity.pdbx_description
1 polymer ?
#
loop_
_entity_poly.entity_id
_entity_poly.type
_entity_poly.pdbx_seq_one_letter_code
_entity_poly.pdbx_strand_id
1 'polypeptide(L)'
;MSLRQIVAILGGDLYQNGLRANVPAPGHGKADRSVSLLLDGGRVVIHTFGAADWREVRDDLRRRGLVDHGGRLMGVADTPDRPVIDHPRRRAVAGALWQDGVRPARTGVVARHLAVRGVAWREDLDDLLEHPRAPLSVYRPGRRVGRAMMTGIRSPSGDLTAVELTYLATNGQVASGLSVPRKTVGQVPPGSAVRLRPAAARMLVAEGVVTTLSAMVRFDLPGWALMSAGNLSRWHAPHHVSTVLIAGDRGEAGEIAAMRLARRLERDGVEAIVAFPPAPFGDWNEAARDHQKAGKEERGRAP
;
A
#
# COMPACT_ATOMS: atom_id res chain seq x y z
N MET A 1 -28.72 -1.74 1.50
CA MET A 1 -28.66 -0.44 2.18
C MET A 1 -27.37 0.29 1.82
N SER A 2 -27.46 1.56 1.43
CA SER A 2 -26.34 2.39 1.01
C SER A 2 -26.57 3.85 1.43
N LEU A 3 -25.49 4.59 1.65
CA LEU A 3 -25.53 6.03 1.92
C LEU A 3 -25.90 6.89 0.68
N ARG A 4 -26.22 6.27 -0.48
CA ARG A 4 -26.64 6.99 -1.69
C ARG A 4 -27.80 7.94 -1.46
N GLN A 5 -28.81 7.51 -0.72
CA GLN A 5 -29.97 8.35 -0.43
C GLN A 5 -29.58 9.55 0.44
N ILE A 6 -28.69 9.36 1.40
CA ILE A 6 -28.16 10.45 2.22
C ILE A 6 -27.40 11.46 1.34
N VAL A 7 -26.51 10.99 0.46
CA VAL A 7 -25.75 11.87 -0.45
C VAL A 7 -26.65 12.55 -1.49
N ALA A 8 -27.70 11.88 -1.97
CA ALA A 8 -28.67 12.49 -2.89
C ALA A 8 -29.44 13.66 -2.25
N ILE A 9 -29.74 13.56 -0.95
CA ILE A 9 -30.48 14.61 -0.22
C ILE A 9 -29.55 15.72 0.27
N LEU A 10 -28.41 15.38 0.85
CA LEU A 10 -27.50 16.35 1.48
C LEU A 10 -26.45 16.93 0.52
N GLY A 11 -26.23 16.27 -0.63
CA GLY A 11 -24.99 16.42 -1.37
C GLY A 11 -23.84 15.68 -0.68
N GLY A 12 -22.66 15.73 -1.27
CA GLY A 12 -21.49 15.02 -0.75
C GLY A 12 -20.82 14.11 -1.76
N ASP A 13 -19.78 13.42 -1.30
CA ASP A 13 -19.03 12.47 -2.09
C ASP A 13 -19.24 11.07 -1.54
N LEU A 14 -19.69 10.17 -2.41
CA LEU A 14 -19.92 8.78 -2.08
C LEU A 14 -18.72 7.92 -2.52
N TYR A 15 -18.22 7.08 -1.64
CA TYR A 15 -17.10 6.19 -1.93
C TYR A 15 -17.25 4.84 -1.23
N GLN A 16 -16.31 3.92 -1.48
CA GLN A 16 -16.42 2.51 -1.04
C GLN A 16 -17.78 1.88 -1.40
N ASN A 17 -18.19 2.05 -2.66
CA ASN A 17 -19.44 1.52 -3.22
C ASN A 17 -20.70 1.89 -2.40
N GLY A 18 -20.67 3.06 -1.76
CA GLY A 18 -21.82 3.58 -1.01
C GLY A 18 -21.90 3.17 0.44
N LEU A 19 -20.82 2.58 0.97
CA LEU A 19 -20.65 2.32 2.40
C LEU A 19 -20.01 3.49 3.14
N ARG A 20 -19.34 4.41 2.43
CA ARG A 20 -18.84 5.66 3.01
C ARG A 20 -19.29 6.88 2.23
N ALA A 21 -19.47 7.98 2.96
CA ALA A 21 -19.75 9.27 2.37
C ALA A 21 -19.05 10.38 3.16
N ASN A 22 -18.66 11.44 2.47
CA ASN A 22 -18.37 12.72 3.09
C ASN A 22 -19.49 13.68 2.70
N VAL A 23 -20.17 14.25 3.70
CA VAL A 23 -21.33 15.12 3.52
C VAL A 23 -21.11 16.45 4.26
N PRO A 24 -21.90 17.48 3.92
CA PRO A 24 -21.93 18.73 4.68
C PRO A 24 -22.39 18.51 6.12
N ALA A 25 -21.87 19.32 7.05
CA ALA A 25 -22.49 19.47 8.36
C ALA A 25 -23.85 20.18 8.24
N PRO A 26 -24.79 19.94 9.19
CA PRO A 26 -26.05 20.68 9.24
C PRO A 26 -25.81 22.20 9.23
N GLY A 27 -26.52 22.92 8.35
CA GLY A 27 -26.36 24.36 8.19
C GLY A 27 -25.19 24.82 7.31
N HIS A 28 -24.35 23.91 6.82
CA HIS A 28 -23.24 24.24 5.94
C HIS A 28 -23.62 24.12 4.44
N GLY A 29 -22.84 24.78 3.59
CA GLY A 29 -23.05 24.78 2.13
C GLY A 29 -22.75 23.42 1.46
N LYS A 30 -23.29 23.18 0.26
CA LYS A 30 -23.19 21.89 -0.47
C LYS A 30 -21.77 21.43 -0.82
N ALA A 31 -20.77 22.31 -0.77
CA ALA A 31 -19.36 21.98 -0.99
C ALA A 31 -18.65 21.46 0.27
N ASP A 32 -19.26 21.58 1.45
CA ASP A 32 -18.69 21.12 2.71
C ASP A 32 -18.61 19.59 2.77
N ARG A 33 -17.52 19.08 3.37
CA ARG A 33 -17.19 17.65 3.52
C ARG A 33 -16.73 17.32 4.94
N SER A 34 -17.11 18.17 5.90
CA SER A 34 -16.69 18.09 7.30
C SER A 34 -17.28 16.92 8.09
N VAL A 35 -18.23 16.16 7.51
CA VAL A 35 -18.84 14.98 8.14
C VAL A 35 -18.54 13.73 7.33
N SER A 36 -17.91 12.73 7.95
CA SER A 36 -17.78 11.38 7.41
C SER A 36 -18.84 10.45 7.97
N LEU A 37 -19.44 9.67 7.08
CA LEU A 37 -20.42 8.64 7.37
C LEU A 37 -19.85 7.28 6.96
N LEU A 38 -20.01 6.29 7.82
CA LEU A 38 -19.72 4.88 7.54
C LEU A 38 -20.96 4.05 7.84
N LEU A 39 -21.39 3.24 6.86
CA LEU A 39 -22.45 2.27 7.03
C LEU A 39 -21.86 0.92 7.45
N ASP A 40 -22.11 0.50 8.69
CA ASP A 40 -21.67 -0.78 9.25
C ASP A 40 -22.84 -1.54 9.86
N GLY A 41 -23.09 -2.77 9.41
CA GLY A 41 -24.22 -3.58 9.89
C GLY A 41 -25.61 -2.92 9.76
N GLY A 42 -25.77 -1.98 8.83
CA GLY A 42 -26.98 -1.17 8.65
C GLY A 42 -27.07 0.05 9.57
N ARG A 43 -26.08 0.28 10.43
CA ARG A 43 -25.95 1.45 11.31
C ARG A 43 -25.05 2.50 10.67
N VAL A 44 -25.44 3.76 10.76
CA VAL A 44 -24.63 4.90 10.31
C VAL A 44 -23.74 5.37 11.46
N VAL A 45 -22.44 5.15 11.31
CA VAL A 45 -21.38 5.69 12.17
C VAL A 45 -21.01 7.07 11.64
N ILE A 46 -21.03 8.07 12.51
CA ILE A 46 -20.81 9.48 12.16
C ILE A 46 -19.50 9.94 12.79
N HIS A 47 -18.65 10.57 12.00
CA HIS A 47 -17.47 11.27 12.47
C HIS A 47 -17.45 12.68 11.90
N THR A 48 -17.26 13.69 12.75
CA THR A 48 -17.15 15.09 12.35
C THR A 48 -15.70 15.55 12.46
N PHE A 49 -15.25 16.32 11.46
CA PHE A 49 -13.91 16.92 11.39
C PHE A 49 -13.95 18.44 11.59
N GLY A 50 -15.15 19.03 11.73
CA GLY A 50 -15.39 20.44 12.02
C GLY A 50 -16.01 20.66 13.40
N ALA A 51 -16.57 21.85 13.63
CA ALA A 51 -17.14 22.25 14.92
C ALA A 51 -18.48 21.58 15.28
N ALA A 52 -19.11 20.88 14.33
CA ALA A 52 -20.40 20.21 14.56
C ALA A 52 -20.24 18.93 15.42
N ASP A 53 -21.16 18.72 16.37
CA ASP A 53 -21.24 17.47 17.14
C ASP A 53 -21.90 16.38 16.27
N TRP A 54 -21.36 15.16 16.32
CA TRP A 54 -21.96 13.98 15.67
C TRP A 54 -23.42 13.75 16.10
N ARG A 55 -23.83 14.19 17.29
CA ARG A 55 -25.22 14.16 17.76
C ARG A 55 -26.13 15.04 16.92
N GLU A 56 -25.68 16.25 16.57
CA GLU A 56 -26.43 17.19 15.74
C GLU A 56 -26.64 16.65 14.32
N VAL A 57 -25.58 16.02 13.77
CA VAL A 57 -25.65 15.31 12.49
C VAL A 57 -26.65 14.15 12.56
N ARG A 58 -26.61 13.35 13.62
CA ARG A 58 -27.54 12.23 13.81
C ARG A 58 -28.99 12.72 13.91
N ASP A 59 -29.23 13.79 14.66
CA ASP A 59 -30.55 14.38 14.81
C ASP A 59 -31.07 14.97 13.49
N ASP A 60 -30.19 15.56 12.68
CA ASP A 60 -30.55 16.04 11.34
C ASP A 60 -30.92 14.89 10.40
N LEU A 61 -30.13 13.83 10.38
CA LEU A 61 -30.45 12.61 9.61
C LEU A 61 -31.78 11.99 10.07
N ARG A 62 -32.06 11.99 11.37
CA ARG A 62 -33.32 11.48 11.93
C ARG A 62 -34.52 12.35 11.54
N ARG A 63 -34.41 13.68 11.66
CA ARG A 63 -35.48 14.63 11.26
C ARG A 63 -35.84 14.48 9.78
N ARG A 64 -34.87 14.14 8.94
CA ARG A 64 -35.05 13.89 7.50
C ARG A 64 -35.56 12.48 7.17
N GLY A 65 -35.81 11.64 8.18
CA GLY A 65 -36.26 10.26 8.00
C GLY A 65 -35.21 9.34 7.35
N LEU A 66 -33.93 9.71 7.41
CA LEU A 66 -32.83 8.94 6.80
C LEU A 66 -32.29 7.85 7.73
N VAL A 67 -32.44 8.02 9.05
CA VAL A 67 -32.07 7.03 10.07
C VAL A 67 -33.14 6.93 11.16
N ASP A 68 -33.24 5.78 11.81
CA ASP A 68 -34.11 5.54 12.96
C ASP A 68 -33.50 6.05 14.29
N HIS A 69 -34.22 5.83 15.39
CA HIS A 69 -33.78 6.19 16.74
C HIS A 69 -32.49 5.49 17.19
N GLY A 70 -32.17 4.31 16.63
CA GLY A 70 -30.94 3.56 16.85
C GLY A 70 -29.78 3.99 15.95
N GLY A 71 -30.01 4.91 15.02
CA GLY A 71 -29.05 5.32 14.00
C GLY A 71 -28.89 4.31 12.86
N ARG A 72 -29.88 3.43 12.65
CA ARG A 72 -29.94 2.53 11.50
C ARG A 72 -30.60 3.22 10.33
N LEU A 73 -30.12 2.96 9.12
CA LEU A 73 -30.62 3.60 7.91
C LEU A 73 -32.08 3.20 7.62
N MET A 74 -32.92 4.18 7.26
CA MET A 74 -34.35 4.00 6.97
C MET A 74 -34.61 4.17 5.46
N GLY A 75 -35.35 3.24 4.84
CA GLY A 75 -35.71 3.28 3.41
C GLY A 75 -35.50 1.95 2.66
N VAL A 76 -36.25 1.76 1.56
CA VAL A 76 -36.41 0.51 0.81
C VAL A 76 -35.07 -0.17 0.51
N ALA A 77 -35.07 -1.49 0.70
CA ALA A 77 -33.97 -2.39 0.38
C ALA A 77 -33.67 -2.41 -1.13
N ASP A 78 -33.08 -1.35 -1.66
CA ASP A 78 -31.97 -1.57 -2.58
C ASP A 78 -30.80 -1.98 -1.68
N THR A 79 -30.64 -3.28 -1.54
CA THR A 79 -29.30 -3.82 -1.46
C THR A 79 -28.63 -3.51 -2.80
N PRO A 80 -27.74 -2.49 -2.91
CA PRO A 80 -26.54 -2.86 -3.62
C PRO A 80 -26.04 -4.04 -2.80
N ASP A 81 -25.96 -5.18 -3.47
CA ASP A 81 -25.07 -6.25 -3.07
C ASP A 81 -23.89 -5.57 -2.37
N ARG A 82 -23.52 -6.05 -1.17
CA ARG A 82 -22.14 -5.82 -0.71
C ARG A 82 -21.32 -6.01 -1.98
N PRO A 83 -20.41 -5.10 -2.37
CA PRO A 83 -19.45 -5.50 -3.36
C PRO A 83 -18.79 -6.68 -2.69
N VAL A 84 -19.21 -7.88 -3.09
CA VAL A 84 -18.44 -9.08 -2.87
C VAL A 84 -17.15 -8.65 -3.51
N ILE A 85 -16.17 -8.34 -2.67
CA ILE A 85 -14.83 -8.11 -3.17
C ILE A 85 -14.56 -9.44 -3.82
N ASP A 86 -14.69 -9.45 -5.14
CA ASP A 86 -14.57 -10.65 -5.94
C ASP A 86 -13.09 -10.95 -5.94
N HIS A 87 -12.65 -11.53 -4.82
CA HIS A 87 -11.29 -11.89 -4.56
C HIS A 87 -10.78 -12.79 -5.69
N PRO A 88 -11.57 -13.78 -6.19
CA PRO A 88 -11.23 -14.49 -7.42
C PRO A 88 -10.94 -13.56 -8.61
N ARG A 89 -11.86 -12.66 -8.98
CA ARG A 89 -11.67 -11.74 -10.11
C ARG A 89 -10.49 -10.79 -9.90
N ARG A 90 -10.31 -10.25 -8.71
CA ARG A 90 -9.19 -9.34 -8.41
C ARG A 90 -7.85 -10.08 -8.51
N ARG A 91 -7.76 -11.30 -7.97
CA ARG A 91 -6.57 -12.16 -8.13
C ARG A 91 -6.34 -12.48 -9.61
N ALA A 92 -7.38 -12.79 -10.37
CA ALA A 92 -7.27 -13.03 -11.81
C ALA A 92 -6.76 -11.80 -12.58
N VAL A 93 -7.24 -10.59 -12.24
CA VAL A 93 -6.74 -9.33 -12.84
C VAL A 93 -5.28 -9.08 -12.47
N ALA A 94 -4.88 -9.32 -11.23
CA ALA A 94 -3.47 -9.22 -10.82
C ALA A 94 -2.59 -10.24 -11.56
N GLY A 95 -3.07 -11.47 -11.71
CA GLY A 95 -2.42 -12.52 -12.49
C GLY A 95 -2.24 -12.11 -13.95
N ALA A 96 -3.29 -11.59 -14.60
CA ALA A 96 -3.21 -11.12 -15.99
C ALA A 96 -2.16 -9.99 -16.15
N LEU A 97 -2.18 -9.00 -15.26
CA LEU A 97 -1.15 -7.94 -15.27
C LEU A 97 0.26 -8.50 -15.11
N TRP A 98 0.44 -9.48 -14.21
CA TRP A 98 1.74 -10.12 -14.00
C TRP A 98 2.23 -10.87 -15.24
N GLN A 99 1.35 -11.60 -15.93
CA GLN A 99 1.68 -12.31 -17.17
C GLN A 99 2.07 -11.36 -18.31
N ASP A 100 1.44 -10.17 -18.37
CA ASP A 100 1.79 -9.11 -19.34
C ASP A 100 3.07 -8.34 -18.95
N GLY A 101 3.65 -8.65 -17.78
CA GLY A 101 4.91 -8.11 -17.32
C GLY A 101 6.10 -8.65 -18.10
N VAL A 102 7.10 -7.81 -18.31
CA VAL A 102 8.37 -8.17 -18.95
C VAL A 102 9.52 -7.98 -17.97
N ARG A 103 10.59 -8.78 -18.13
CA ARG A 103 11.81 -8.56 -17.35
C ARG A 103 12.33 -7.15 -17.64
N PRO A 104 12.62 -6.33 -16.62
CA PRO A 104 13.12 -4.99 -16.88
C PRO A 104 14.52 -5.06 -17.48
N ALA A 105 14.81 -4.19 -18.44
CA ALA A 105 16.14 -4.09 -19.04
C ALA A 105 17.06 -3.20 -18.18
N ARG A 106 18.36 -3.50 -18.18
CA ARG A 106 19.40 -2.71 -17.47
C ARG A 106 19.41 -1.22 -17.85
N THR A 107 19.03 -0.90 -19.08
CA THR A 107 18.93 0.48 -19.59
C THR A 107 17.49 1.01 -19.65
N GLY A 108 16.53 0.22 -19.14
CA GLY A 108 15.10 0.51 -19.15
C GLY A 108 14.64 1.50 -18.07
N VAL A 109 13.34 1.79 -18.05
CA VAL A 109 12.78 2.81 -17.15
C VAL A 109 12.83 2.36 -15.69
N VAL A 110 12.66 1.07 -15.42
CA VAL A 110 12.70 0.52 -14.05
C VAL A 110 14.12 0.60 -13.50
N ALA A 111 15.13 0.25 -14.30
CA ALA A 111 16.53 0.41 -13.92
C ALA A 111 16.87 1.88 -13.63
N ARG A 112 16.39 2.80 -14.47
CA ARG A 112 16.54 4.24 -14.25
C ARG A 112 15.84 4.71 -12.98
N HIS A 113 14.65 4.17 -12.69
CA HIS A 113 13.93 4.46 -11.45
C HIS A 113 14.71 4.01 -10.21
N LEU A 114 15.23 2.78 -10.21
CA LEU A 114 16.08 2.28 -9.13
C LEU A 114 17.33 3.15 -8.96
N ALA A 115 17.99 3.55 -10.06
CA ALA A 115 19.16 4.42 -10.03
C ALA A 115 18.85 5.82 -9.45
N VAL A 116 17.71 6.43 -9.81
CA VAL A 116 17.23 7.69 -9.20
C VAL A 116 17.02 7.55 -7.68
N ARG A 117 16.60 6.36 -7.26
CA ARG A 117 16.46 5.99 -5.84
C ARG A 117 17.77 5.52 -5.21
N GLY A 118 18.92 5.62 -5.88
CA GLY A 118 20.21 5.19 -5.35
C GLY A 118 20.33 3.67 -5.17
N VAL A 119 19.52 2.88 -5.86
CA VAL A 119 19.59 1.42 -5.86
C VAL A 119 20.30 0.96 -7.13
N ALA A 120 21.38 0.19 -6.96
CA ALA A 120 22.10 -0.39 -8.08
C ALA A 120 21.23 -1.42 -8.83
N TRP A 121 21.37 -1.47 -10.15
CA TRP A 121 20.70 -2.44 -11.00
C TRP A 121 21.14 -3.87 -10.65
N ARG A 122 20.19 -4.81 -10.66
CA ARG A 122 20.44 -6.25 -10.53
C ARG A 122 19.53 -7.04 -11.47
N GLU A 123 20.02 -8.19 -11.93
CA GLU A 123 19.27 -9.09 -12.83
C GLU A 123 18.61 -10.25 -12.06
N ASP A 124 18.99 -10.46 -10.81
CA ASP A 124 18.59 -11.59 -9.96
C ASP A 124 17.33 -11.30 -9.13
N LEU A 125 16.40 -10.53 -9.68
CA LEU A 125 15.15 -10.14 -9.02
C LEU A 125 13.97 -10.99 -9.50
N ASP A 126 13.30 -11.66 -8.57
CA ASP A 126 12.18 -12.55 -8.88
C ASP A 126 10.86 -11.77 -9.03
N ASP A 127 10.35 -11.19 -7.95
CA ASP A 127 9.03 -10.52 -7.94
C ASP A 127 9.08 -9.05 -8.37
N LEU A 128 9.92 -8.70 -9.34
CA LEU A 128 10.02 -7.33 -9.89
C LEU A 128 10.10 -7.36 -11.42
N LEU A 129 9.08 -6.80 -12.05
CA LEU A 129 8.92 -6.70 -13.50
C LEU A 129 8.69 -5.26 -13.94
N GLU A 130 8.74 -5.06 -15.25
CA GLU A 130 8.20 -3.86 -15.91
C GLU A 130 6.88 -4.21 -16.58
N HIS A 131 5.84 -3.40 -16.39
CA HIS A 131 4.62 -3.49 -17.18
C HIS A 131 4.61 -2.35 -18.22
N PRO A 132 4.73 -2.63 -19.53
CA PRO A 132 4.94 -1.60 -20.54
C PRO A 132 3.70 -0.72 -20.78
N ARG A 133 2.50 -1.28 -20.57
CA ARG A 133 1.21 -0.61 -20.82
C ARG A 133 0.19 -0.85 -19.70
N ALA A 134 0.57 -0.61 -18.44
CA ALA A 134 -0.29 -0.84 -17.28
C ALA A 134 -1.52 0.10 -17.30
N PRO A 135 -2.75 -0.41 -17.09
CA PRO A 135 -3.96 0.41 -17.16
C PRO A 135 -4.12 1.30 -15.93
N LEU A 136 -4.24 2.62 -16.12
CA LEU A 136 -4.42 3.56 -15.00
C LEU A 136 -5.71 3.28 -14.20
N SER A 137 -6.74 2.80 -14.89
CA SER A 137 -8.05 2.44 -14.33
C SER A 137 -8.31 0.93 -14.37
N VAL A 138 -7.47 0.14 -13.73
CA VAL A 138 -7.51 -1.35 -13.70
C VAL A 138 -8.91 -2.02 -13.65
N TYR A 139 -9.85 -1.51 -12.84
CA TYR A 139 -11.19 -2.13 -12.66
C TYR A 139 -12.32 -1.43 -13.41
N ARG A 140 -12.00 -0.46 -14.28
CA ARG A 140 -12.99 0.26 -15.08
C ARG A 140 -12.55 0.25 -16.54
N PRO A 141 -13.48 0.16 -17.50
CA PRO A 141 -13.15 0.36 -18.90
C PRO A 141 -12.42 1.69 -19.09
N GLY A 142 -11.26 1.65 -19.72
CA GLY A 142 -10.44 2.83 -19.95
C GLY A 142 -9.29 2.53 -20.90
N ARG A 143 -8.96 3.48 -21.78
CA ARG A 143 -7.87 3.33 -22.76
C ARG A 143 -6.53 3.87 -22.26
N ARG A 144 -6.51 4.60 -21.14
CA ARG A 144 -5.30 5.21 -20.62
C ARG A 144 -4.40 4.18 -19.95
N VAL A 145 -3.18 4.09 -20.46
CA VAL A 145 -2.12 3.21 -19.97
C VAL A 145 -0.88 4.02 -19.62
N GLY A 146 -0.03 3.47 -18.76
CA GLY A 146 1.29 4.00 -18.44
C GLY A 146 2.30 2.89 -18.28
N ARG A 147 3.58 3.21 -18.38
CA ARG A 147 4.66 2.28 -18.07
C ARG A 147 4.82 2.23 -16.55
N ALA A 148 4.99 1.04 -15.98
CA ALA A 148 5.09 0.88 -14.53
C ALA A 148 6.19 -0.11 -14.14
N MET A 149 6.86 0.17 -13.03
CA MET A 149 7.49 -0.89 -12.25
C MET A 149 6.37 -1.69 -11.58
N MET A 150 6.39 -3.00 -11.74
CA MET A 150 5.38 -3.91 -11.21
C MET A 150 6.03 -4.92 -10.28
N THR A 151 5.53 -5.07 -9.07
CA THR A 151 6.01 -6.10 -8.13
C THR A 151 4.94 -7.13 -7.85
N GLY A 152 5.35 -8.39 -7.80
CA GLY A 152 4.47 -9.52 -7.49
C GLY A 152 4.31 -9.64 -5.98
N ILE A 153 3.08 -9.66 -5.49
CA ILE A 153 2.78 -9.84 -4.08
C ILE A 153 2.25 -11.25 -3.90
N ARG A 154 2.98 -12.05 -3.14
CA ARG A 154 2.70 -13.46 -2.90
C ARG A 154 2.13 -13.68 -1.51
N SER A 155 1.14 -14.55 -1.41
CA SER A 155 0.61 -15.04 -0.13
C SER A 155 1.68 -15.80 0.67
N PRO A 156 1.42 -16.15 1.94
CA PRO A 156 2.28 -17.08 2.68
C PRO A 156 2.51 -18.42 1.95
N SER A 157 1.49 -18.96 1.27
CA SER A 157 1.59 -20.18 0.46
C SER A 157 2.46 -20.03 -0.80
N GLY A 158 2.79 -18.80 -1.22
CA GLY A 158 3.61 -18.52 -2.41
C GLY A 158 2.83 -18.18 -3.67
N ASP A 159 1.50 -18.24 -3.60
CA ASP A 159 0.61 -17.88 -4.70
C ASP A 159 0.68 -16.38 -4.98
N LEU A 160 0.76 -16.00 -6.24
CA LEU A 160 0.60 -14.60 -6.65
C LEU A 160 -0.85 -14.17 -6.44
N THR A 161 -1.11 -13.29 -5.47
CA THR A 161 -2.47 -12.82 -5.15
C THR A 161 -2.70 -11.36 -5.47
N ALA A 162 -1.63 -10.58 -5.62
CA ALA A 162 -1.69 -9.18 -5.97
C ALA A 162 -0.44 -8.73 -6.74
N VAL A 163 -0.52 -7.55 -7.34
CA VAL A 163 0.62 -6.82 -7.87
C VAL A 163 0.58 -5.38 -7.36
N GLU A 164 1.73 -4.76 -7.16
CA GLU A 164 1.83 -3.31 -6.97
C GLU A 164 2.43 -2.67 -8.21
N LEU A 165 1.72 -1.68 -8.76
CA LEU A 165 2.15 -0.87 -9.89
C LEU A 165 2.65 0.48 -9.38
N THR A 166 3.89 0.83 -9.69
CA THR A 166 4.41 2.20 -9.56
C THR A 166 4.60 2.77 -10.96
N TYR A 167 3.75 3.72 -11.35
CA TYR A 167 3.82 4.34 -12.68
C TYR A 167 5.04 5.24 -12.80
N LEU A 168 5.76 5.11 -13.91
CA LEU A 168 7.04 5.79 -14.13
C LEU A 168 6.96 6.71 -15.36
N ALA A 169 7.55 7.88 -15.24
CA ALA A 169 7.90 8.72 -16.37
C ALA A 169 9.17 8.18 -17.07
N THR A 170 9.40 8.59 -18.31
CA THR A 170 10.55 8.13 -19.11
C THR A 170 11.90 8.46 -18.49
N ASN A 171 11.98 9.51 -17.66
CA ASN A 171 13.17 9.88 -16.89
C ASN A 171 13.39 9.01 -15.63
N GLY A 172 12.56 7.99 -15.39
CA GLY A 172 12.64 7.10 -14.22
C GLY A 172 12.05 7.69 -12.94
N GLN A 173 11.55 8.93 -12.96
CA GLN A 173 10.78 9.47 -11.85
C GLN A 173 9.42 8.81 -11.77
N VAL A 174 8.80 8.85 -10.59
CA VAL A 174 7.39 8.49 -10.45
C VAL A 174 6.57 9.43 -11.33
N ALA A 175 5.63 8.89 -12.10
CA ALA A 175 4.80 9.67 -13.01
C ALA A 175 4.00 10.73 -12.24
N SER A 176 4.10 11.98 -12.67
CA SER A 176 3.35 13.12 -12.13
C SER A 176 1.99 13.28 -12.81
N GLY A 177 1.09 14.05 -12.21
CA GLY A 177 -0.26 14.30 -12.75
C GLY A 177 -1.22 13.11 -12.65
N LEU A 178 -0.84 12.06 -11.93
CA LEU A 178 -1.72 10.95 -11.56
C LEU A 178 -2.21 11.15 -10.12
N SER A 179 -3.50 10.93 -9.88
CA SER A 179 -4.05 10.96 -8.53
C SER A 179 -3.50 9.84 -7.64
N VAL A 180 -3.17 8.69 -8.25
CA VAL A 180 -2.65 7.50 -7.56
C VAL A 180 -1.49 6.94 -8.39
N PRO A 181 -0.24 7.42 -8.17
CA PRO A 181 0.91 6.99 -8.94
C PRO A 181 1.44 5.61 -8.53
N ARG A 182 1.06 5.12 -7.35
CA ARG A 182 1.31 3.75 -6.87
C ARG A 182 0.00 3.06 -6.51
N LYS A 183 -0.23 1.84 -7.01
CA LYS A 183 -1.50 1.14 -6.86
C LYS A 183 -1.32 -0.36 -6.67
N THR A 184 -1.96 -0.90 -5.65
CA THR A 184 -2.10 -2.34 -5.46
C THR A 184 -3.35 -2.88 -6.17
N VAL A 185 -3.16 -3.94 -6.95
CA VAL A 185 -4.21 -4.67 -7.68
C VAL A 185 -4.24 -6.10 -7.16
N GLY A 186 -5.43 -6.70 -7.02
CA GLY A 186 -5.58 -8.02 -6.40
C GLY A 186 -5.99 -7.98 -4.94
N GLN A 187 -5.58 -9.02 -4.21
CA GLN A 187 -5.80 -9.22 -2.79
C GLN A 187 -4.45 -9.41 -2.10
N VAL A 188 -4.27 -8.75 -0.96
CA VAL A 188 -3.08 -8.90 -0.11
C VAL A 188 -3.51 -9.58 1.19
N PRO A 189 -3.52 -10.92 1.27
CA PRO A 189 -3.71 -11.62 2.53
C PRO A 189 -2.66 -11.19 3.57
N PRO A 190 -2.97 -11.24 4.87
CA PRO A 190 -1.98 -11.08 5.92
C PRO A 190 -0.76 -11.99 5.74
N GLY A 191 0.44 -11.44 5.96
CA GLY A 191 1.69 -12.16 5.78
C GLY A 191 2.13 -12.32 4.31
N SER A 192 1.49 -11.60 3.38
CA SER A 192 1.97 -11.55 1.99
C SER A 192 3.29 -10.79 1.89
N ALA A 193 4.08 -11.06 0.86
CA ALA A 193 5.35 -10.38 0.62
C ALA A 193 5.65 -10.27 -0.87
N VAL A 194 6.42 -9.25 -1.24
CA VAL A 194 7.17 -9.24 -2.51
C VAL A 194 8.48 -9.96 -2.26
N ARG A 195 8.69 -11.11 -2.90
CA ARG A 195 9.87 -11.94 -2.70
C ARG A 195 10.93 -11.55 -3.73
N LEU A 196 11.78 -10.57 -3.40
CA LEU A 196 12.75 -10.04 -4.37
C LEU A 196 13.86 -11.04 -4.71
N ARG A 197 14.17 -11.95 -3.77
CA ARG A 197 15.07 -13.10 -3.95
C ARG A 197 14.53 -14.32 -3.17
N PRO A 198 15.00 -15.55 -3.47
CA PRO A 198 14.61 -16.73 -2.72
C PRO A 198 14.95 -16.58 -1.23
N ALA A 199 14.09 -17.11 -0.36
CA ALA A 199 14.39 -17.16 1.08
C ALA A 199 15.59 -18.08 1.33
N ALA A 200 16.48 -17.66 2.22
CA ALA A 200 17.62 -18.43 2.69
C ALA A 200 17.58 -18.54 4.22
N ALA A 201 18.42 -19.41 4.80
CA ALA A 201 18.52 -19.59 6.25
C ALA A 201 18.68 -18.25 7.01
N ARG A 202 19.44 -17.32 6.41
CA ARG A 202 19.53 -15.93 6.86
C ARG A 202 18.99 -15.03 5.75
N MET A 203 18.02 -14.18 6.09
CA MET A 203 17.43 -13.24 5.14
C MET A 203 17.04 -11.93 5.82
N LEU A 204 16.61 -10.94 5.06
CA LEU A 204 16.05 -9.71 5.60
C LEU A 204 14.63 -9.44 5.13
N VAL A 205 13.94 -8.60 5.90
CA VAL A 205 12.63 -8.06 5.55
C VAL A 205 12.57 -6.56 5.85
N ALA A 206 11.84 -5.82 5.02
CA ALA A 206 11.53 -4.40 5.26
C ALA A 206 10.11 -4.07 4.78
N GLU A 207 9.64 -2.84 4.98
CA GLU A 207 8.29 -2.44 4.55
C GLU A 207 8.19 -2.24 3.03
N GLY A 208 9.00 -1.33 2.49
CA GLY A 208 8.95 -0.94 1.07
C GLY A 208 9.90 -1.74 0.18
N VAL A 209 9.55 -1.91 -1.11
CA VAL A 209 10.40 -2.59 -2.10
C VAL A 209 11.76 -1.91 -2.24
N VAL A 210 11.76 -0.59 -2.42
CA VAL A 210 13.00 0.18 -2.62
C VAL A 210 13.85 0.18 -1.34
N THR A 211 13.23 0.34 -0.17
CA THR A 211 13.90 0.19 1.14
C THR A 211 14.52 -1.19 1.31
N THR A 212 13.79 -2.24 0.96
CA THR A 212 14.27 -3.62 1.00
C THR A 212 15.49 -3.77 0.09
N LEU A 213 15.44 -3.28 -1.15
CA LEU A 213 16.57 -3.33 -2.08
C LEU A 213 17.80 -2.61 -1.55
N SER A 214 17.64 -1.43 -0.94
CA SER A 214 18.74 -0.70 -0.29
C SER A 214 19.32 -1.48 0.90
N ALA A 215 18.49 -2.08 1.73
CA ALA A 215 18.92 -2.92 2.85
C ALA A 215 19.65 -4.18 2.36
N MET A 216 19.18 -4.82 1.29
CA MET A 216 19.85 -5.99 0.69
C MET A 216 21.28 -5.67 0.26
N VAL A 217 21.50 -4.49 -0.35
CA VAL A 217 22.86 -4.04 -0.71
C VAL A 217 23.70 -3.78 0.54
N ARG A 218 23.11 -3.18 1.58
CA ARG A 218 23.83 -2.82 2.82
C ARG A 218 24.23 -4.02 3.67
N PHE A 219 23.41 -5.06 3.69
CA PHE A 219 23.57 -6.23 4.57
C PHE A 219 23.98 -7.50 3.83
N ASP A 220 23.99 -7.48 2.50
CA ASP A 220 24.29 -8.63 1.65
C ASP A 220 23.44 -9.86 1.97
N LEU A 221 22.13 -9.66 2.08
CA LEU A 221 21.15 -10.71 2.37
C LEU A 221 20.04 -10.74 1.31
N PRO A 222 19.44 -11.91 1.01
CA PRO A 222 18.19 -11.96 0.25
C PRO A 222 17.09 -11.25 1.04
N GLY A 223 16.19 -10.56 0.35
CA GLY A 223 15.26 -9.64 1.00
C GLY A 223 13.84 -9.73 0.48
N TRP A 224 12.85 -9.69 1.38
CA TRP A 224 11.43 -9.62 1.04
C TRP A 224 10.82 -8.30 1.54
N ALA A 225 9.99 -7.67 0.71
CA ALA A 225 9.26 -6.46 1.10
C ALA A 225 7.86 -6.83 1.61
N LEU A 226 7.50 -6.34 2.79
CA LEU A 226 6.27 -6.70 3.50
C LEU A 226 5.14 -5.67 3.32
N MET A 227 5.32 -4.70 2.43
CA MET A 227 4.33 -3.72 1.94
C MET A 227 3.88 -2.65 2.94
N SER A 228 3.82 -2.95 4.23
CA SER A 228 3.39 -2.01 5.28
C SER A 228 3.76 -2.50 6.67
N ALA A 229 3.90 -1.57 7.62
CA ALA A 229 3.99 -1.84 9.05
C ALA A 229 2.91 -2.82 9.56
N GLY A 230 1.67 -2.66 9.09
CA GLY A 230 0.56 -3.53 9.45
C GLY A 230 0.77 -4.98 9.02
N ASN A 231 1.23 -5.20 7.78
CA ASN A 231 1.50 -6.54 7.27
C ASN A 231 2.83 -7.12 7.78
N LEU A 232 3.83 -6.28 8.04
CA LEU A 232 5.07 -6.64 8.72
C LEU A 232 4.79 -7.29 10.08
N SER A 233 3.82 -6.75 10.83
CA SER A 233 3.37 -7.31 12.10
C SER A 233 2.55 -8.62 12.00
N ARG A 234 2.26 -9.14 10.80
CA ARG A 234 1.48 -10.37 10.57
C ARG A 234 2.24 -11.45 9.79
N TRP A 235 3.42 -11.12 9.29
CA TRP A 235 4.27 -12.05 8.54
C TRP A 235 4.92 -13.09 9.45
N HIS A 236 5.13 -14.29 8.90
CA HIS A 236 5.84 -15.41 9.51
C HIS A 236 6.96 -15.84 8.55
N ALA A 237 8.09 -16.26 9.12
CA ALA A 237 9.19 -16.75 8.31
C ALA A 237 8.88 -18.11 7.67
N PRO A 238 9.38 -18.38 6.44
CA PRO A 238 9.39 -19.73 5.90
C PRO A 238 10.11 -20.70 6.85
N HIS A 239 9.66 -21.95 6.88
CA HIS A 239 10.13 -22.96 7.83
C HIS A 239 11.64 -23.20 7.84
N HIS A 240 12.34 -22.97 6.72
CA HIS A 240 13.79 -23.17 6.59
C HIS A 240 14.62 -21.93 6.97
N VAL A 241 13.98 -20.84 7.39
CA VAL A 241 14.66 -19.61 7.80
C VAL A 241 14.96 -19.66 9.30
N SER A 242 16.24 -19.52 9.66
CA SER A 242 16.71 -19.52 11.05
C SER A 242 16.94 -18.12 11.60
N THR A 243 17.25 -17.14 10.75
CA THR A 243 17.54 -15.76 11.15
C THR A 243 16.90 -14.76 10.20
N VAL A 244 16.23 -13.76 10.75
CA VAL A 244 15.65 -12.64 10.00
C VAL A 244 16.19 -11.31 10.52
N LEU A 245 16.84 -10.56 9.62
CA LEU A 245 17.13 -9.15 9.84
C LEU A 245 15.92 -8.31 9.44
N ILE A 246 15.35 -7.59 10.40
CA ILE A 246 14.25 -6.66 10.21
C ILE A 246 14.85 -5.27 9.97
N ALA A 247 14.91 -4.87 8.71
CA ALA A 247 15.32 -3.54 8.29
C ALA A 247 14.12 -2.59 8.45
N GLY A 248 13.93 -2.08 9.67
CA GLY A 248 12.79 -1.24 10.03
C GLY A 248 12.96 0.21 9.60
N ASP A 249 11.83 0.86 9.30
CA ASP A 249 11.76 2.30 9.08
C ASP A 249 11.71 3.02 10.43
N ARG A 250 12.30 4.22 10.50
CA ARG A 250 12.26 5.09 11.67
C ARG A 250 10.90 5.75 11.82
N GLY A 251 10.53 6.00 13.06
CA GLY A 251 9.23 6.57 13.44
C GLY A 251 8.35 5.55 14.16
N GLU A 252 7.43 6.06 14.97
CA GLU A 252 6.64 5.25 15.94
C GLU A 252 6.01 4.00 15.31
N ALA A 253 5.35 4.14 14.15
CA ALA A 253 4.69 3.03 13.49
C ALA A 253 5.67 1.93 13.02
N GLY A 254 6.79 2.33 12.40
CA GLY A 254 7.80 1.41 11.88
C GLY A 254 8.56 0.69 12.99
N GLU A 255 8.97 1.43 14.02
CA GLU A 255 9.67 0.87 15.19
C GLU A 255 8.77 -0.11 15.96
N ILE A 256 7.50 0.24 16.21
CA ILE A 256 6.54 -0.65 16.85
C ILE A 256 6.32 -1.92 16.00
N ALA A 257 6.19 -1.79 14.68
CA ALA A 257 5.98 -2.93 13.80
C ALA A 257 7.19 -3.87 13.79
N ALA A 258 8.40 -3.32 13.67
CA ALA A 258 9.65 -4.09 13.70
C ALA A 258 9.81 -4.85 15.01
N MET A 259 9.59 -4.20 16.15
CA MET A 259 9.65 -4.83 17.47
C MET A 259 8.58 -5.91 17.67
N ARG A 260 7.36 -5.71 17.13
CA ARG A 260 6.30 -6.72 17.18
C ARG A 260 6.64 -7.95 16.33
N LEU A 261 7.26 -7.75 15.18
CA LEU A 261 7.73 -8.86 14.34
C LEU A 261 8.87 -9.62 15.03
N ALA A 262 9.87 -8.92 15.59
CA ALA A 262 10.98 -9.55 16.30
C ALA A 262 10.50 -10.51 17.40
N ARG A 263 9.64 -10.01 18.32
CA ARG A 263 9.06 -10.83 19.40
C ARG A 263 8.22 -12.00 18.92
N ARG A 264 7.69 -11.96 17.70
CA ARG A 264 6.95 -13.10 17.14
C ARG A 264 7.91 -14.13 16.57
N LEU A 265 8.88 -13.70 15.78
CA LEU A 265 9.91 -14.58 15.23
C LEU A 265 10.64 -15.34 16.33
N GLU A 266 11.00 -14.67 17.43
CA GLU A 266 11.64 -15.31 18.59
C GLU A 266 10.74 -16.38 19.21
N ARG A 267 9.43 -16.13 19.33
CA ARG A 267 8.46 -17.14 19.83
C ARG A 267 8.30 -18.32 18.87
N ASP A 268 8.49 -18.08 17.57
CA ASP A 268 8.45 -19.08 16.52
C ASP A 268 9.80 -19.82 16.36
N GLY A 269 10.80 -19.52 17.21
CA GLY A 269 12.12 -20.16 17.17
C GLY A 269 13.08 -19.60 16.11
N VAL A 270 12.78 -18.42 15.57
CA VAL A 270 13.59 -17.73 14.56
C VAL A 270 14.32 -16.55 15.19
N GLU A 271 15.65 -16.49 15.03
CA GLU A 271 16.46 -15.37 15.51
C GLU A 271 16.05 -14.08 14.78
N ALA A 272 15.78 -13.02 15.54
CA ALA A 272 15.40 -11.72 15.01
C ALA A 272 16.45 -10.65 15.33
N ILE A 273 16.93 -9.96 14.29
CA ILE A 273 17.84 -8.82 14.42
C ILE A 273 17.13 -7.59 13.89
N VAL A 274 16.93 -6.56 14.72
CA VAL A 274 16.33 -5.30 14.24
C VAL A 274 17.43 -4.30 13.92
N ALA A 275 17.38 -3.73 12.72
CA ALA A 275 18.29 -2.69 12.28
C ALA A 275 17.50 -1.50 11.73
N PHE A 276 17.80 -0.32 12.23
CA PHE A 276 17.25 0.94 11.76
C PHE A 276 18.32 1.76 11.04
N PRO A 277 17.93 2.58 10.05
CA PRO A 277 18.88 3.52 9.44
C PRO A 277 19.42 4.50 10.51
N PRO A 278 20.67 4.98 10.34
CA PRO A 278 21.22 6.00 11.22
C PRO A 278 20.44 7.32 11.08
N ALA A 279 20.41 8.12 12.14
CA ALA A 279 19.86 9.48 12.04
C ALA A 279 20.67 10.30 11.00
N PRO A 280 20.02 11.20 10.24
CA PRO A 280 18.63 11.63 10.34
C PRO A 280 17.65 10.86 9.43
N PHE A 281 18.03 9.71 8.88
CA PHE A 281 17.27 9.07 7.81
C PHE A 281 16.03 8.31 8.32
N GLY A 282 14.92 8.45 7.60
CA GLY A 282 13.66 7.78 7.88
C GLY A 282 13.64 6.31 7.46
N ASP A 283 14.31 5.98 6.36
CA ASP A 283 14.38 4.61 5.85
C ASP A 283 15.79 4.27 5.31
N TRP A 284 16.02 2.98 5.02
CA TRP A 284 17.29 2.51 4.45
C TRP A 284 17.57 3.03 3.04
N ASN A 285 16.55 3.49 2.30
CA ASN A 285 16.75 4.08 0.98
C ASN A 285 17.29 5.51 1.08
N GLU A 286 16.78 6.32 2.00
CA GLU A 286 17.30 7.64 2.32
C GLU A 286 18.76 7.55 2.75
N ALA A 287 19.09 6.64 3.66
CA ALA A 287 20.47 6.41 4.10
C ALA A 287 21.40 6.00 2.95
N ALA A 288 20.96 5.09 2.07
CA ALA A 288 21.76 4.66 0.93
C ALA A 288 22.01 5.77 -0.10
N ARG A 289 21.03 6.67 -0.30
CA ARG A 289 21.16 7.79 -1.23
C ARG A 289 22.15 8.85 -0.74
N ASP A 290 22.26 9.02 0.57
CA ASP A 290 23.20 9.97 1.17
C ASP A 290 24.66 9.48 1.05
N HIS A 291 24.93 8.22 1.41
CA HIS A 291 26.26 7.62 1.25
C HIS A 291 26.81 7.72 -0.18
N GLN A 292 25.95 7.62 -1.20
CA GLN A 292 26.36 7.77 -2.60
C GLN A 292 26.66 9.22 -3.02
N LYS A 293 26.05 10.21 -2.35
CA LYS A 293 26.39 11.63 -2.59
C LYS A 293 27.75 11.94 -1.99
N ALA A 294 27.99 11.54 -0.73
CA ALA A 294 29.27 11.74 -0.05
C ALA A 294 30.44 11.10 -0.85
N GLY A 295 30.28 9.86 -1.30
CA GLY A 295 31.32 9.18 -2.09
C GLY A 295 31.55 9.76 -3.50
N LYS A 296 30.59 10.52 -4.07
CA LYS A 296 30.78 11.25 -5.34
C LYS A 296 31.46 12.59 -5.12
N GLU A 297 31.14 13.28 -4.04
CA GLU A 297 31.77 14.54 -3.65
C GLU A 297 33.24 14.35 -3.29
N GLU A 298 33.59 13.27 -2.59
CA GLU A 298 34.99 12.91 -2.29
C GLU A 298 35.79 12.57 -3.56
N ARG A 299 35.19 11.83 -4.51
CA ARG A 299 35.83 11.48 -5.79
C ARG A 299 35.98 12.67 -6.74
N GLY A 300 35.11 13.67 -6.65
CA GLY A 300 35.23 14.93 -7.39
C GLY A 300 36.23 15.92 -6.80
N ARG A 301 36.79 15.59 -5.62
CA ARG A 301 37.75 16.43 -4.87
C ARG A 301 39.14 15.82 -4.77
N ALA A 302 39.36 14.64 -5.36
CA ALA A 302 40.68 14.06 -5.53
C ALA A 302 41.43 14.80 -6.66
N PRO A 303 42.68 15.27 -6.42
CA PRO A 303 43.45 16.08 -7.36
C PRO A 303 43.87 15.32 -8.63
#